data_AF-A0A661D628-F1
#
_entry.id   AF-A0A661D628-F1
#
_cell.length_a   1.000
_cell.length_b   1.000
_cell.length_c   1.000
_cell.angle_alpha   90.00
_cell.angle_beta   90.00
_cell.angle_gamma   90.00
#
_symmetry.space_group_name_H-M   'P 1'
#
loop_
_entity.id
_entity.type
_entity.pdbx_description
1 polymer ?
#
loop_
_entity_poly.entity_id
_entity_poly.type
_entity_poly.pdbx_seq_one_letter_code
_entity_poly.pdbx_strand_id
1 'polypeptide(L)'
;MTTDYDPEGDHVPYAIARALKKPTLTELNQFGKDSGLFNEITVKHLGDKLGDPFQLQVKMQHNSAEMSVNLTDVGYGISQSLPIIVQSVLRSGSDFILLQQPEVHLHPRAQAALGSFFVRQVTANNKRFVIETHSDYLLDRIRQEVASGRLMPQQVSIIFLDKPGLETTIHHLSLDDNGNILDAPPSYRRFFLEEEMKLLMRGG
;
A
#
# COMPACT_ATOMS: atom_id res chain seq x y z
N MET A 1 1.31 6.61 -26.53
CA MET A 1 0.80 6.94 -25.19
C MET A 1 1.97 6.97 -24.23
N THR A 2 2.08 8.02 -23.44
CA THR A 2 3.25 8.37 -22.62
C THR A 2 3.38 7.40 -21.44
N THR A 3 4.61 7.10 -21.03
CA THR A 3 4.94 6.42 -19.76
C THR A 3 5.07 7.40 -18.60
N ASP A 4 4.73 8.66 -18.86
CA ASP A 4 4.86 9.74 -17.91
C ASP A 4 3.81 9.59 -16.82
N TYR A 5 4.20 9.99 -15.61
CA TYR A 5 3.38 9.90 -14.42
C TYR A 5 2.05 10.64 -14.61
N ASP A 6 0.97 9.95 -14.28
CA ASP A 6 -0.38 10.47 -14.17
C ASP A 6 -0.98 10.03 -12.82
N PRO A 7 -1.51 10.95 -11.99
CA PRO A 7 -2.08 10.63 -10.68
C PRO A 7 -3.29 9.68 -10.75
N GLU A 8 -4.02 9.60 -11.86
CA GLU A 8 -5.14 8.66 -12.02
C GLU A 8 -4.67 7.21 -12.27
N GLY A 9 -3.42 7.05 -12.71
CA GLY A 9 -2.79 5.74 -12.90
C GLY A 9 -3.02 5.11 -14.28
N ASP A 10 -3.53 5.85 -15.26
CA ASP A 10 -3.84 5.33 -16.61
C ASP A 10 -2.59 4.83 -17.35
N HIS A 11 -1.43 5.38 -17.00
CA HIS A 11 -0.14 4.96 -17.53
C HIS A 11 0.36 3.62 -16.96
N VAL A 12 -0.24 3.11 -15.87
CA VAL A 12 0.27 1.96 -15.12
C VAL A 12 0.26 0.67 -15.95
N PRO A 13 -0.80 0.32 -16.70
CA PRO A 13 -0.75 -0.85 -17.56
C PRO A 13 0.37 -0.80 -18.60
N TYR A 14 0.60 0.38 -19.17
CA TYR A 14 1.69 0.61 -20.13
C TYR A 14 3.06 0.58 -19.47
N ALA A 15 3.20 1.10 -18.25
CA ALA A 15 4.43 1.01 -17.47
C ALA A 15 4.75 -0.45 -17.12
N ILE A 16 3.73 -1.24 -16.76
CA ILE A 16 3.87 -2.68 -16.50
C ILE A 16 4.31 -3.41 -17.79
N ALA A 17 3.67 -3.13 -18.93
CA ALA A 17 3.96 -3.80 -20.19
C ALA A 17 5.29 -3.36 -20.85
N ARG A 18 5.70 -2.11 -20.67
CA ARG A 18 6.87 -1.51 -21.36
C ARG A 18 8.13 -1.50 -20.51
N ALA A 19 8.02 -1.38 -19.18
CA ALA A 19 9.13 -0.94 -18.33
C ALA A 19 9.57 -1.94 -17.24
N LEU A 20 8.88 -3.07 -17.03
CA LEU A 20 9.25 -3.92 -15.90
C LEU A 20 10.46 -4.79 -16.22
N LYS A 21 11.63 -4.31 -15.79
CA LYS A 21 12.76 -5.18 -15.49
C LYS A 21 12.31 -6.22 -14.46
N LYS A 22 12.94 -7.40 -14.46
CA LYS A 22 12.69 -8.47 -13.47
C LYS A 22 12.50 -7.99 -12.01
N PRO A 23 13.29 -7.02 -11.49
CA PRO A 23 13.14 -6.55 -10.11
C PRO A 23 11.78 -5.95 -9.78
N THR A 24 11.17 -5.17 -10.69
CA THR A 24 9.87 -4.54 -10.42
C THR A 24 8.73 -5.54 -10.40
N LEU A 25 8.76 -6.54 -11.30
CA LEU A 25 7.82 -7.66 -11.27
C LEU A 25 7.95 -8.46 -9.96
N THR A 26 9.17 -8.63 -9.46
CA THR A 26 9.41 -9.33 -8.18
C THR A 26 8.72 -8.61 -7.02
N GLU A 27 8.89 -7.29 -6.88
CA GLU A 27 8.23 -6.51 -5.81
C GLU A 27 6.70 -6.54 -5.94
N LEU A 28 6.18 -6.43 -7.16
CA LEU A 28 4.75 -6.46 -7.43
C LEU A 28 4.12 -7.82 -7.06
N ASN A 29 4.77 -8.91 -7.48
CA ASN A 29 4.34 -10.27 -7.16
C ASN A 29 4.50 -10.57 -5.66
N GLN A 30 5.55 -10.04 -5.01
CA GLN A 30 5.72 -10.17 -3.57
C GLN A 30 4.59 -9.46 -2.82
N PHE A 31 4.28 -8.21 -3.20
CA PHE A 31 3.14 -7.49 -2.63
C PHE A 31 1.81 -8.23 -2.86
N GLY A 32 1.57 -8.74 -4.06
CA GLY A 32 0.37 -9.53 -4.34
C GLY A 32 0.19 -10.71 -3.38
N LYS A 33 1.26 -11.47 -3.14
CA LYS A 33 1.25 -12.64 -2.24
C LYS A 33 1.09 -12.23 -0.77
N ASP A 34 1.83 -11.22 -0.34
CA ASP A 34 1.76 -10.70 1.04
C ASP A 34 0.34 -10.20 1.35
N SER A 35 -0.21 -9.40 0.42
CA SER A 35 -1.56 -8.85 0.52
C SER A 35 -2.65 -9.90 0.37
N GLY A 36 -2.40 -11.01 -0.32
CA GLY A 36 -3.41 -12.00 -0.66
C GLY A 36 -4.32 -11.57 -1.82
N LEU A 37 -3.92 -10.53 -2.55
CA LEU A 37 -4.67 -10.01 -3.69
C LEU A 37 -4.43 -10.80 -4.98
N PHE A 38 -3.21 -11.26 -5.23
CA PHE A 38 -2.86 -12.04 -6.42
C PHE A 38 -1.50 -12.75 -6.24
N ASN A 39 -1.21 -13.78 -7.02
CA ASN A 39 0.02 -14.55 -6.91
C ASN A 39 1.10 -14.06 -7.87
N GLU A 40 0.70 -13.67 -9.09
CA GLU A 40 1.60 -13.28 -10.16
C GLU A 40 0.90 -12.35 -11.15
N ILE A 41 1.61 -11.35 -11.65
CA ILE A 41 1.19 -10.54 -12.79
C ILE A 41 1.99 -10.96 -14.02
N THR A 42 1.27 -11.21 -15.11
CA THR A 42 1.85 -11.57 -16.40
C THR A 42 1.38 -10.61 -17.48
N VAL A 43 2.25 -10.37 -18.47
CA VAL A 43 1.94 -9.55 -19.64
C VAL A 43 1.77 -10.51 -20.81
N LYS A 44 0.58 -10.57 -21.38
CA LYS A 44 0.29 -11.33 -22.59
C LYS A 44 0.29 -10.38 -23.78
N HIS A 45 1.32 -10.46 -24.62
CA HIS A 45 1.36 -9.73 -25.88
C HIS A 45 0.44 -10.43 -26.91
N LEU A 46 -0.37 -9.65 -27.62
CA LEU A 46 -1.28 -10.12 -28.67
C LEU A 46 -0.66 -9.97 -30.08
N GLY A 47 0.64 -9.67 -30.15
CA GLY A 47 1.43 -9.58 -31.37
C GLY A 47 2.94 -9.51 -31.05
N ASP A 48 3.77 -9.51 -32.09
CA ASP A 48 5.23 -9.65 -31.99
C ASP A 48 5.99 -8.31 -32.13
N LYS A 49 5.30 -7.21 -32.45
CA LYS A 49 5.91 -5.90 -32.73
C LYS A 49 5.80 -4.95 -31.55
N LEU A 50 6.76 -4.02 -31.49
CA LEU A 50 6.73 -2.92 -30.53
C LEU A 50 5.50 -2.02 -30.80
N GLY A 51 4.53 -2.04 -29.90
CA GLY A 51 3.27 -1.29 -30.03
C GLY A 51 2.04 -2.17 -30.30
N ASP A 52 2.21 -3.49 -30.47
CA ASP A 52 1.08 -4.40 -30.55
C ASP A 52 0.30 -4.44 -29.22
N PRO A 53 -1.02 -4.72 -29.27
CA PRO A 53 -1.85 -4.79 -28.07
C PRO A 53 -1.30 -5.81 -27.06
N PHE A 54 -1.47 -5.50 -25.77
CA PHE A 54 -1.14 -6.42 -24.69
C PHE A 54 -2.30 -6.50 -23.70
N GLN A 55 -2.31 -7.58 -22.92
CA GLN A 55 -3.21 -7.77 -21.80
C GLN A 55 -2.37 -8.00 -20.55
N LEU A 56 -2.72 -7.31 -19.48
CA LEU A 56 -2.24 -7.65 -18.15
C LEU A 56 -3.16 -8.69 -17.55
N GLN A 57 -2.58 -9.79 -17.10
CA GLN A 57 -3.30 -10.83 -16.41
C GLN A 57 -2.75 -11.00 -15.01
N VAL A 58 -3.64 -11.18 -14.05
CA VAL A 58 -3.29 -11.56 -12.69
C VAL A 58 -3.68 -13.00 -12.46
N LYS A 59 -2.75 -13.77 -11.89
CA LYS A 59 -3.02 -15.12 -11.42
C LYS A 59 -3.47 -15.08 -9.98
N MET A 60 -4.54 -15.78 -9.67
CA MET A 60 -5.12 -15.85 -8.34
C MET A 60 -5.49 -17.29 -8.02
N GLN A 61 -5.52 -17.65 -6.73
CA GLN A 61 -5.98 -18.96 -6.30
C GLN A 61 -7.46 -18.88 -5.93
N HIS A 62 -8.30 -19.69 -6.56
CA HIS A 62 -9.72 -19.81 -6.26
C HIS A 62 -10.09 -21.29 -6.10
N ASN A 63 -10.57 -21.68 -4.91
CA ASN A 63 -10.95 -23.07 -4.59
C ASN A 63 -9.86 -24.10 -4.97
N SER A 64 -8.61 -23.80 -4.61
CA SER A 64 -7.44 -24.64 -4.90
C SER A 64 -7.04 -24.77 -6.37
N ALA A 65 -7.75 -24.11 -7.30
CA ALA A 65 -7.37 -23.98 -8.70
C ALA A 65 -6.71 -22.61 -8.96
N GLU A 66 -5.71 -22.57 -9.84
CA GLU A 66 -5.12 -21.32 -10.32
C GLU A 66 -5.98 -20.76 -11.47
N MET A 67 -6.38 -19.50 -11.34
CA MET A 67 -7.14 -18.78 -12.36
C MET A 67 -6.35 -17.57 -12.83
N SER A 68 -6.30 -17.35 -14.14
CA SER A 68 -5.77 -16.12 -14.73
C SER A 68 -6.92 -15.25 -15.20
N VAL A 69 -7.02 -14.02 -14.70
CA VAL A 69 -8.05 -13.04 -15.07
C VAL A 69 -7.39 -11.78 -15.62
N ASN A 70 -8.07 -11.07 -16.52
CA ASN A 70 -7.52 -9.79 -16.98
C ASN A 70 -7.54 -8.79 -15.83
N LEU A 71 -6.57 -7.89 -15.83
CA LEU A 71 -6.51 -6.82 -14.84
C LEU A 71 -7.74 -5.91 -14.87
N THR A 72 -8.45 -5.81 -16.00
CA THR A 72 -9.71 -5.07 -16.10
C THR A 72 -10.87 -5.74 -15.36
N ASP A 73 -10.75 -7.04 -15.10
CA ASP A 73 -11.82 -7.88 -14.55
C ASP A 73 -11.61 -8.16 -13.05
N VAL A 74 -10.60 -7.54 -12.43
CA VAL A 74 -10.27 -7.69 -11.02
C VAL A 74 -11.06 -6.72 -10.14
N GLY A 75 -11.16 -7.04 -8.84
CA GLY A 75 -11.77 -6.15 -7.86
C GLY A 75 -10.99 -4.84 -7.67
N TYR A 76 -11.71 -3.78 -7.28
CA TYR A 76 -11.19 -2.42 -7.10
C TYR A 76 -9.91 -2.32 -6.24
N GLY A 77 -9.72 -3.19 -5.24
CA GLY A 77 -8.51 -3.17 -4.43
C GLY A 77 -7.21 -3.47 -5.21
N ILE A 78 -7.27 -4.35 -6.21
CA ILE A 78 -6.11 -4.64 -7.06
C ILE A 78 -5.84 -3.46 -8.00
N SER A 79 -6.87 -2.97 -8.70
CA SER A 79 -6.70 -1.89 -9.67
C SER A 79 -6.17 -0.59 -9.05
N GLN A 80 -6.51 -0.31 -7.79
CA GLN A 80 -6.07 0.91 -7.08
C GLN A 80 -4.70 0.74 -6.39
N SER A 81 -4.35 -0.47 -5.93
CA SER A 81 -3.05 -0.70 -5.30
C SER A 81 -1.90 -0.76 -6.31
N LEU A 82 -2.14 -1.30 -7.51
CA LEU A 82 -1.07 -1.45 -8.51
C LEU A 82 -0.40 -0.12 -8.92
N PRO A 83 -1.12 0.97 -9.19
CA PRO A 83 -0.50 2.28 -9.44
C PRO A 83 0.48 2.69 -8.35
N ILE A 84 0.07 2.54 -7.08
CA ILE A 84 0.89 2.92 -5.92
C ILE A 84 2.17 2.10 -5.89
N ILE A 85 2.07 0.77 -6.05
CA ILE A 85 3.23 -0.13 -6.02
C ILE A 85 4.16 0.15 -7.20
N VAL A 86 3.60 0.21 -8.42
CA VAL A 86 4.36 0.41 -9.66
C VAL A 86 5.08 1.76 -9.64
N GLN A 87 4.40 2.84 -9.29
CA GLN A 87 5.01 4.16 -9.22
C GLN A 87 6.10 4.24 -8.15
N SER A 88 5.87 3.63 -6.97
CA SER A 88 6.85 3.61 -5.89
C SER A 88 8.15 2.91 -6.30
N VAL A 89 8.06 1.84 -7.10
CA VAL A 89 9.23 1.09 -7.56
C VAL A 89 9.89 1.71 -8.80
N LEU A 90 9.12 2.29 -9.73
CA LEU A 90 9.65 2.85 -10.98
C LEU A 90 10.36 4.19 -10.78
N ARG A 91 9.92 5.00 -9.81
CA ARG A 91 10.57 6.26 -9.50
C ARG A 91 12.01 6.01 -9.06
N SER A 92 12.98 6.77 -9.59
CA SER A 92 14.39 6.65 -9.23
C SER A 92 14.82 7.74 -8.25
N GLY A 93 15.65 7.42 -7.27
CA GLY A 93 16.18 8.39 -6.30
C GLY A 93 15.31 8.58 -5.05
N SER A 94 15.73 9.50 -4.19
CA SER A 94 15.08 9.85 -2.92
C SER A 94 13.88 10.78 -3.14
N ASP A 95 12.85 10.23 -3.79
CA ASP A 95 11.61 10.93 -4.07
C ASP A 95 10.67 10.91 -2.86
N PHE A 96 9.97 12.03 -2.66
CA PHE A 96 8.81 12.12 -1.78
C PHE A 96 7.55 11.68 -2.54
N ILE A 97 6.82 10.73 -1.98
CA ILE A 97 5.58 10.21 -2.52
C ILE A 97 4.46 10.55 -1.53
N LEU A 98 3.44 11.26 -2.01
CA LEU A 98 2.27 11.62 -1.22
C LEU A 98 1.13 10.68 -1.61
N LEU A 99 0.53 10.02 -0.62
CA LEU A 99 -0.55 9.06 -0.81
C LEU A 99 -1.73 9.46 0.08
N GLN A 100 -2.89 9.64 -0.54
CA GLN A 100 -4.14 9.87 0.17
C GLN A 100 -4.92 8.57 0.25
N GLN A 101 -5.17 8.09 1.47
CA GLN A 101 -5.98 6.92 1.78
C GLN A 101 -5.70 5.71 0.86
N PRO A 102 -4.41 5.29 0.70
CA PRO A 102 -4.04 4.18 -0.19
C PRO A 102 -4.73 2.84 0.16
N GLU A 103 -5.36 2.75 1.33
CA GLU A 103 -6.04 1.57 1.87
C GLU A 103 -7.52 1.43 1.54
N VAL A 104 -8.20 2.47 1.00
CA VAL A 104 -9.67 2.62 1.12
C VAL A 104 -10.48 1.46 0.53
N HIS A 105 -9.91 0.73 -0.44
CA HIS A 105 -10.53 -0.42 -1.10
C HIS A 105 -9.85 -1.76 -0.79
N LEU A 106 -8.93 -1.77 0.18
CA LEU A 106 -8.16 -2.94 0.57
C LEU A 106 -8.76 -3.59 1.81
N HIS A 107 -8.78 -4.91 1.82
CA HIS A 107 -9.10 -5.67 3.03
C HIS A 107 -7.93 -5.58 4.03
N PRO A 108 -8.17 -5.83 5.34
CA PRO A 108 -7.17 -5.64 6.41
C PRO A 108 -5.77 -6.19 6.14
N ARG A 109 -5.68 -7.43 5.65
CA ARG A 109 -4.40 -8.06 5.28
C ARG A 109 -3.65 -7.27 4.20
N ALA A 110 -4.34 -6.75 3.18
CA ALA A 110 -3.72 -5.96 2.13
C ALA A 110 -3.29 -4.58 2.64
N GLN A 111 -4.03 -3.97 3.57
CA GLN A 111 -3.63 -2.73 4.25
C GLN A 111 -2.33 -2.93 5.06
N ALA A 112 -2.24 -4.03 5.81
CA ALA A 112 -1.01 -4.39 6.50
C ALA A 112 0.14 -4.66 5.51
N ALA A 113 -0.12 -5.34 4.38
CA ALA A 113 0.91 -5.58 3.37
C ALA A 113 1.44 -4.28 2.74
N LEU A 114 0.59 -3.24 2.59
CA LEU A 114 1.05 -1.90 2.18
C LEU A 114 2.06 -1.32 3.18
N GLY A 115 1.81 -1.46 4.48
CA GLY A 115 2.75 -1.03 5.52
C GLY A 115 4.13 -1.66 5.34
N SER A 116 4.21 -3.00 5.20
CA SER A 116 5.48 -3.69 4.96
C SER A 116 6.12 -3.26 3.63
N PHE A 117 5.32 -3.06 2.58
CA PHE A 117 5.82 -2.55 1.31
C PHE A 117 6.48 -1.18 1.46
N PHE A 118 5.83 -0.22 2.11
CA PHE A 118 6.40 1.12 2.32
C PHE A 118 7.70 1.06 3.12
N VAL A 119 7.76 0.25 4.17
CA VAL A 119 9.00 0.05 4.94
C VAL A 119 10.14 -0.48 4.06
N ARG A 120 9.89 -1.48 3.21
CA ARG A 120 10.89 -1.96 2.25
C ARG A 120 11.35 -0.84 1.30
N GLN A 121 10.42 -0.02 0.79
CA GLN A 121 10.77 1.08 -0.10
C GLN A 121 11.61 2.15 0.61
N VAL A 122 11.30 2.49 1.85
CA VAL A 122 12.08 3.43 2.66
C VAL A 122 13.50 2.90 2.90
N THR A 123 13.61 1.63 3.28
CA THR A 123 14.86 1.04 3.79
C THR A 123 15.79 0.55 2.68
N ALA A 124 15.25 -0.08 1.63
CA ALA A 124 16.03 -0.64 0.52
C ALA A 124 16.21 0.35 -0.63
N ASN A 125 15.22 1.23 -0.86
CA ASN A 125 15.18 2.11 -2.04
C ASN A 125 15.25 3.60 -1.68
N ASN A 126 15.52 3.95 -0.42
CA ASN A 126 15.67 5.31 0.09
C ASN A 126 14.49 6.23 -0.26
N LYS A 127 13.27 5.67 -0.27
CA LYS A 127 12.02 6.41 -0.54
C LYS A 127 11.53 7.15 0.70
N ARG A 128 10.72 8.18 0.48
CA ARG A 128 10.04 8.92 1.55
C ARG A 128 8.56 9.01 1.23
N PHE A 129 7.73 8.69 2.21
CA PHE A 129 6.28 8.69 2.05
C PHE A 129 5.64 9.68 3.01
N VAL A 130 4.61 10.38 2.53
CA VAL A 130 3.62 11.07 3.35
C VAL A 130 2.29 10.39 3.06
N ILE A 131 1.73 9.74 4.07
CA ILE A 131 0.55 8.89 3.91
C ILE A 131 -0.54 9.45 4.81
N GLU A 132 -1.66 9.83 4.21
CA GLU A 132 -2.91 10.04 4.92
C GLU A 132 -3.61 8.69 5.03
N THR A 133 -3.94 8.25 6.26
CA THR A 133 -4.57 6.96 6.49
C THR A 133 -5.50 6.98 7.69
N HIS A 134 -6.56 6.20 7.60
CA HIS A 134 -7.46 5.81 8.69
C HIS A 134 -7.34 4.31 9.01
N SER A 135 -6.32 3.63 8.49
CA SER A 135 -6.11 2.21 8.66
C SER A 135 -5.26 1.93 9.90
N ASP A 136 -5.88 1.31 10.89
CA ASP A 136 -5.17 0.74 12.03
C ASP A 136 -4.22 -0.36 11.58
N TYR A 137 -4.62 -1.19 10.61
CA TYR A 137 -3.78 -2.28 10.09
C TYR A 137 -2.49 -1.79 9.43
N LEU A 138 -2.54 -0.67 8.71
CA LEU A 138 -1.37 -0.06 8.10
C LEU A 138 -0.45 0.49 9.19
N LEU A 139 -0.99 1.29 10.11
CA LEU A 139 -0.21 1.89 11.20
C LEU A 139 0.41 0.82 12.11
N ASP A 140 -0.35 -0.19 12.50
CA ASP A 140 0.12 -1.31 13.31
C ASP A 140 1.18 -2.11 12.60
N ARG A 141 1.08 -2.29 11.28
CA ARG A 141 2.18 -2.92 10.55
C ARG A 141 3.45 -2.07 10.66
N ILE A 142 3.39 -0.77 10.43
CA ILE A 142 4.58 0.10 10.55
C ILE A 142 5.20 -0.01 11.95
N ARG A 143 4.37 0.02 12.99
CA ARG A 143 4.81 -0.16 14.37
C ARG A 143 5.50 -1.52 14.60
N GLN A 144 4.94 -2.60 14.04
CA GLN A 144 5.57 -3.93 14.11
C GLN A 144 6.90 -4.00 13.35
N GLU A 145 7.01 -3.30 12.21
CA GLU A 145 8.26 -3.20 11.45
C GLU A 145 9.34 -2.48 12.27
N VAL A 146 8.98 -1.43 13.02
CA VAL A 146 9.86 -0.77 14.00
C VAL A 146 10.27 -1.73 15.11
N ALA A 147 9.31 -2.38 15.76
CA ALA A 147 9.57 -3.35 16.83
C ALA A 147 10.48 -4.51 16.37
N SER A 148 10.45 -4.85 15.09
CA SER A 148 11.29 -5.89 14.50
C SER A 148 12.70 -5.41 14.10
N GLY A 149 13.01 -4.14 14.30
CA GLY A 149 14.29 -3.52 13.93
C GLY A 149 14.49 -3.29 12.44
N ARG A 150 13.45 -3.47 11.61
CA ARG A 150 13.53 -3.23 10.15
C ARG A 150 13.39 -1.76 9.78
N LEU A 151 12.82 -0.95 10.66
CA LEU A 151 12.68 0.49 10.51
C LEU A 151 13.09 1.17 11.81
N MET A 152 13.90 2.22 11.76
CA MET A 152 14.24 2.96 12.97
C MET A 152 13.06 3.85 13.38
N PRO A 153 12.75 3.98 14.69
CA PRO A 153 11.65 4.84 15.13
C PRO A 153 11.74 6.28 14.63
N GLN A 154 12.97 6.81 14.50
CA GLN A 154 13.23 8.17 14.03
C GLN A 154 12.95 8.37 12.53
N GLN A 155 12.74 7.28 11.77
CA GLN A 155 12.30 7.33 10.38
C GLN A 155 10.78 7.42 10.25
N VAL A 156 10.05 7.36 11.37
CA VAL A 156 8.58 7.44 11.41
C VAL A 156 8.16 8.68 12.18
N SER A 157 7.24 9.44 11.61
CA SER A 157 6.54 10.52 12.32
C SER A 157 5.04 10.33 12.10
N ILE A 158 4.28 10.35 13.19
CA ILE A 158 2.82 10.21 13.15
C ILE A 158 2.22 11.56 13.52
N ILE A 159 1.39 12.08 12.64
CA ILE A 159 0.62 13.31 12.88
C ILE A 159 -0.83 12.90 13.08
N PHE A 160 -1.31 12.96 14.32
CA PHE A 160 -2.70 12.67 14.66
C PHE A 160 -3.49 13.97 14.70
N LEU A 161 -4.54 14.04 13.88
CA LEU A 161 -5.46 15.17 13.83
C LEU A 161 -6.69 14.84 14.68
N ASP A 162 -6.81 15.51 15.82
CA ASP A 162 -7.93 15.37 16.74
C ASP A 162 -8.90 16.53 16.56
N LYS A 163 -10.20 16.26 16.52
CA LYS A 163 -11.24 17.29 16.34
C LYS A 163 -12.32 17.16 17.42
N PRO A 164 -12.04 17.55 18.67
CA PRO A 164 -13.01 17.48 19.76
C PRO A 164 -14.12 18.54 19.67
N GLY A 165 -14.00 19.52 18.76
CA GLY A 165 -14.95 20.63 18.59
C GLY A 165 -14.83 21.32 17.23
N LEU A 166 -14.89 22.66 17.21
CA LEU A 166 -14.78 23.44 15.98
C LEU A 166 -13.34 23.58 15.46
N GLU A 167 -12.35 23.44 16.34
CA GLU A 167 -10.93 23.52 16.02
C GLU A 167 -10.29 22.12 15.95
N THR A 168 -9.34 21.97 15.02
CA THR A 168 -8.52 20.75 14.90
C THR A 168 -7.25 20.91 15.72
N THR A 169 -7.04 20.01 16.68
CA THR A 169 -5.80 19.89 17.45
C THR A 169 -4.85 18.92 16.75
N ILE A 170 -3.58 19.31 16.63
CA ILE A 170 -2.55 18.50 15.97
C ILE A 170 -1.64 17.90 17.04
N HIS A 171 -1.52 16.57 17.04
CA HIS A 171 -0.64 15.83 17.94
C HIS A 171 0.48 15.18 17.13
N HIS A 172 1.73 15.48 17.51
CA HIS A 172 2.90 14.81 16.96
C HIS A 172 3.24 13.63 17.85
N LEU A 173 3.10 12.42 17.31
CA LEU A 173 3.35 11.17 18.02
C LEU A 173 4.64 10.54 17.49
N SER A 174 5.44 10.02 18.41
CA SER A 174 6.68 9.31 18.12
C SER A 174 6.55 7.84 18.51
N LEU A 175 7.45 7.01 17.98
CA LEU A 175 7.56 5.60 18.35
C LEU A 175 8.79 5.36 19.23
N ASP A 176 8.68 4.40 20.15
CA ASP A 176 9.86 3.80 20.81
C ASP A 176 10.44 2.65 19.98
N ASP A 177 11.55 2.06 20.44
CA ASP A 177 12.22 0.93 19.77
C ASP A 177 11.35 -0.35 19.73
N ASN A 178 10.29 -0.43 20.55
CA ASN A 178 9.33 -1.53 20.56
C ASN A 178 8.09 -1.23 19.69
N GLY A 179 8.07 -0.10 18.97
CA GLY A 179 6.92 0.32 18.16
C GLY A 179 5.71 0.81 18.98
N ASN A 180 5.89 1.12 20.27
CA ASN A 180 4.84 1.75 21.08
C ASN A 180 4.74 3.24 20.76
N ILE A 181 3.52 3.75 20.78
CA ILE A 181 3.26 5.18 20.54
C ILE A 181 3.48 5.93 21.85
N LEU A 182 4.37 6.91 21.82
CA LEU A 182 4.66 7.81 22.92
C LEU A 182 3.75 9.03 22.86
N ASP A 183 3.36 9.53 24.04
CA ASP A 183 2.59 10.77 24.21
C ASP A 183 1.22 10.82 23.48
N ALA A 184 0.62 9.65 23.22
CA ALA A 184 -0.70 9.56 22.58
C ALA A 184 -1.79 10.21 23.46
N PRO A 185 -2.58 11.16 22.91
CA PRO A 185 -3.66 11.78 23.66
C PRO A 185 -4.76 10.76 24.02
N PRO A 186 -5.57 11.01 25.05
CA PRO A 186 -6.67 10.11 25.42
C PRO A 186 -7.70 9.89 24.30
N SER A 187 -7.87 10.89 23.41
CA SER A 187 -8.72 10.80 22.22
C SER A 187 -8.22 9.77 21.22
N TYR A 188 -6.90 9.68 21.02
CA TYR A 188 -6.28 8.63 20.20
C TYR A 188 -6.79 7.26 20.67
N ARG A 189 -6.53 6.91 21.94
CA ARG A 189 -6.99 5.62 22.53
C ARG A 189 -8.50 5.39 22.50
N ARG A 190 -9.32 6.43 22.68
CA ARG A 190 -10.79 6.34 22.60
C ARG A 190 -11.28 6.07 21.18
N PHE A 191 -10.70 6.71 20.17
CA PHE A 191 -11.00 6.43 18.77
C PHE A 191 -10.79 4.93 18.46
N PHE A 192 -9.65 4.35 18.86
CA PHE A 192 -9.38 2.90 18.66
C PHE A 192 -10.41 2.02 19.36
N LEU A 193 -10.69 2.32 20.64
CA LEU A 193 -11.66 1.54 21.43
C LEU A 193 -13.08 1.64 20.87
N GLU A 194 -13.51 2.83 20.43
CA GLU A 194 -14.85 3.02 19.88
C GLU A 194 -15.04 2.34 18.53
N GLU A 195 -14.03 2.35 17.65
CA GLU A 195 -14.11 1.64 16.37
C GLU A 195 -14.10 0.11 16.55
N GLU A 196 -13.24 -0.43 17.43
CA GLU A 196 -13.28 -1.86 17.80
C GLU A 196 -14.63 -2.26 18.42
N MET A 197 -15.18 -1.42 19.31
CA MET A 197 -16.48 -1.67 19.93
C MET A 197 -17.64 -1.58 18.94
N LYS A 198 -17.61 -0.65 17.96
CA LYS A 198 -18.61 -0.59 16.88
C LYS A 198 -18.57 -1.83 15.99
N LEU A 199 -17.40 -2.41 15.75
CA LEU A 199 -17.24 -3.67 15.03
C LEU A 199 -17.83 -4.86 15.81
N LEU A 200 -17.57 -4.94 17.12
CA LEU A 200 -18.13 -5.99 17.99
C LEU A 200 -19.66 -5.89 18.14
N MET A 201 -20.19 -4.68 18.26
CA MET A 201 -21.63 -4.42 18.42
C MET A 201 -22.44 -4.60 17.12
N ARG A 202 -21.79 -4.69 15.95
CA ARG A 202 -22.43 -5.04 14.67
C ARG A 202 -22.54 -6.54 14.42
N GLY A 203 -21.89 -7.37 15.24
CA GLY A 203 -21.91 -8.83 15.16
C GLY A 203 -22.85 -9.53 16.15
N GLY A 204 -23.74 -8.79 16.82
CA GLY A 204 -24.71 -9.30 17.80
C GLY A 204 -26.15 -9.17 17.34
#